data_AF-A0A1Z8LWR1-F1
#
_entry.id   AF-A0A1Z8LWR1-F1
#
_cell.length_a   1.000
_cell.length_b   1.000
_cell.length_c   1.000
_cell.angle_alpha   90.00
_cell.angle_beta   90.00
_cell.angle_gamma   90.00
#
_symmetry.space_group_name_H-M   'P 1'
#
loop_
_entity.id
_entity.type
_entity.pdbx_description
1 polymer ?
#
loop_
_entity_poly.entity_id
_entity_poly.type
_entity_poly.pdbx_seq_one_letter_code
_entity_poly.pdbx_strand_id
1 'polypeptide(L)'
;MVEIAYHRYSLSLGKGLNLLAGKVFRIGHLGWLNELMVLQALAGTEMAMRDAALPVAAGSGVAVAEEHFRETATAVTSTPKIPVRKQVVNL
;
A
#
# COMPACT_ATOMS: atom_id res chain seq x y z
N MET A 1 0.49 -16.37 5.66
CA MET A 1 0.51 -15.14 4.83
C MET A 1 1.80 -14.93 4.04
N VAL A 2 3.02 -15.06 4.62
CA VAL A 2 4.26 -14.74 3.87
C VAL A 2 4.45 -15.60 2.61
N GLU A 3 4.18 -16.91 2.69
CA GLU A 3 4.19 -17.78 1.50
C GLU A 3 3.14 -17.37 0.46
N ILE A 4 1.95 -16.94 0.91
CA ILE A 4 0.87 -16.47 0.03
C ILE A 4 1.32 -15.20 -0.70
N ALA A 5 1.90 -14.24 0.01
CA ALA A 5 2.46 -13.02 -0.56
C ALA A 5 3.50 -13.34 -1.65
N TYR A 6 4.42 -14.27 -1.37
CA TYR A 6 5.47 -14.62 -2.31
C TYR A 6 4.94 -15.38 -3.54
N HIS A 7 4.14 -16.42 -3.33
CA HIS A 7 3.72 -17.32 -4.42
C HIS A 7 2.53 -16.80 -5.24
N ARG A 8 1.59 -16.06 -4.63
CA ARG A 8 0.41 -15.55 -5.35
C ARG A 8 0.57 -14.12 -5.86
N TYR A 9 1.35 -13.30 -5.15
CA TYR A 9 1.42 -11.86 -5.42
C TYR A 9 2.83 -11.38 -5.79
N SER A 10 3.81 -12.28 -5.91
CA SER A 10 5.20 -11.93 -6.19
C SER A 10 5.76 -10.88 -5.22
N LEU A 11 5.25 -10.84 -3.99
CA LEU A 11 5.63 -9.90 -2.95
C LEU A 11 6.54 -10.60 -1.94
N SER A 12 7.80 -10.18 -1.90
CA SER A 12 8.76 -10.68 -0.91
C SER A 12 8.58 -9.95 0.42
N LEU A 13 8.29 -10.72 1.47
CA LEU A 13 8.23 -10.23 2.85
C LEU A 13 9.30 -10.92 3.70
N GLY A 14 9.94 -10.16 4.58
CA GLY A 14 10.92 -10.71 5.51
C GLY A 14 10.26 -11.57 6.58
N LYS A 15 10.61 -12.83 6.69
CA LYS A 15 10.15 -13.71 7.78
C LYS A 15 10.75 -13.28 9.12
N GLY A 16 10.01 -13.53 10.20
CA GLY A 16 10.57 -13.50 11.56
C GLY A 16 11.67 -14.55 11.72
N LEU A 17 12.68 -14.22 12.50
CA LEU A 17 13.84 -15.09 12.75
C LEU A 17 13.82 -15.60 14.20
N ASN A 18 14.38 -16.79 14.43
CA ASN A 18 14.54 -17.41 15.75
C ASN A 18 13.23 -17.39 16.57
N LEU A 19 13.20 -16.72 17.73
CA LEU A 19 12.05 -16.64 18.64
C LEU A 19 10.79 -16.00 18.03
N LEU A 20 10.96 -15.26 16.93
CA LEU A 20 9.89 -14.57 16.20
C LEU A 20 9.47 -15.31 14.92
N ALA A 21 10.04 -16.48 14.62
CA ALA A 21 9.66 -17.29 13.48
C ALA A 21 8.16 -17.62 13.54
N GLY A 22 7.44 -17.33 12.45
CA GLY A 22 5.99 -17.52 12.35
C GLY A 22 5.12 -16.51 13.11
N LYS A 23 5.71 -15.63 13.94
CA LYS A 23 4.97 -14.64 14.74
C LYS A 23 4.89 -13.27 14.10
N VAL A 24 5.94 -12.89 13.35
CA VAL A 24 6.05 -11.57 12.72
C VAL A 24 6.49 -11.70 11.26
N PHE A 25 6.26 -10.63 10.52
CA PHE A 25 6.85 -10.38 9.21
C PHE A 25 7.42 -8.96 9.16
N ARG A 26 8.23 -8.67 8.15
CA ARG A 26 8.90 -7.37 7.97
C ARG A 26 8.69 -6.87 6.54
N ILE A 27 8.46 -5.57 6.40
CA ILE A 27 8.44 -4.86 5.13
C ILE A 27 9.74 -4.05 5.06
N GLY A 28 10.60 -4.33 4.08
CA GLY A 28 11.81 -3.55 3.85
C GLY A 28 11.49 -2.29 3.04
N HIS A 29 11.92 -1.13 3.51
CA HIS A 29 11.63 0.17 2.90
C HIS A 29 12.90 1.04 2.80
N LEU A 30 14.01 0.44 2.35
CA LEU A 30 15.32 1.08 2.24
C LEU A 30 15.84 1.01 0.80
N GLY A 31 16.69 1.98 0.43
CA GLY A 31 17.31 2.06 -0.89
C GLY A 31 16.49 2.86 -1.89
N TRP A 32 16.53 2.47 -3.16
CA TRP A 32 15.73 3.10 -4.22
C TRP A 32 14.30 2.59 -4.13
N LEU A 33 13.47 3.33 -3.39
CA LEU A 33 12.04 3.14 -3.27
C LEU A 33 11.30 4.48 -3.32
N ASN A 34 10.12 4.51 -3.94
CA ASN A 34 9.18 5.65 -3.87
C ASN A 34 7.89 5.27 -3.16
N GLU A 35 7.06 6.26 -2.89
CA GLU A 35 5.78 6.16 -2.18
C GLU A 35 4.85 5.13 -2.83
N LEU A 36 4.75 5.11 -4.15
CA LEU A 36 3.89 4.16 -4.87
C LEU A 36 4.35 2.72 -4.70
N MET A 37 5.66 2.47 -4.61
CA MET A 37 6.20 1.14 -4.30
C MET A 37 5.89 0.73 -2.85
N VAL A 38 5.87 1.66 -1.89
CA VAL A 38 5.37 1.38 -0.53
C VAL A 38 3.90 0.97 -0.59
N LEU A 39 3.07 1.73 -1.31
CA LEU A 39 1.64 1.45 -1.44
C LEU A 39 1.38 0.06 -2.05
N GLN A 40 2.18 -0.36 -3.04
CA GLN A 40 2.13 -1.72 -3.60
C GLN A 40 2.40 -2.79 -2.54
N ALA A 41 3.42 -2.59 -1.70
CA ALA A 41 3.75 -3.52 -0.62
C ALA A 41 2.64 -3.60 0.43
N LEU A 42 2.00 -2.48 0.78
CA LEU A 42 0.86 -2.44 1.70
C LEU A 42 -0.35 -3.16 1.12
N ALA A 43 -0.74 -2.84 -0.11
CA ALA A 43 -1.87 -3.47 -0.79
C ALA A 43 -1.67 -5.00 -0.93
N GLY A 44 -0.49 -5.43 -1.36
CA GLY A 44 -0.15 -6.86 -1.45
C GLY A 44 -0.15 -7.56 -0.09
N THR A 45 0.27 -6.86 0.97
CA THR A 45 0.22 -7.39 2.34
C THR A 45 -1.22 -7.57 2.81
N GLU A 46 -2.10 -6.59 2.61
CA GLU A 46 -3.52 -6.71 2.96
C GLU A 46 -4.20 -7.87 2.20
N MET A 47 -3.94 -8.02 0.90
CA MET A 47 -4.44 -9.16 0.12
C MET A 47 -3.97 -10.50 0.70
N ALA A 48 -2.67 -10.64 0.98
CA ALA A 48 -2.10 -11.86 1.55
C ALA A 48 -2.58 -12.15 2.98
N MET A 49 -2.90 -11.12 3.77
CA MET A 49 -3.52 -11.25 5.09
C MET A 49 -4.95 -11.78 4.98
N ARG A 50 -5.77 -11.22 4.07
CA ARG A 50 -7.15 -11.66 3.86
C ARG A 50 -7.22 -13.10 3.35
N ASP A 51 -6.35 -13.46 2.42
CA ASP A 51 -6.20 -14.84 1.94
C ASP A 51 -5.78 -15.81 3.05
N ALA A 52 -5.03 -15.32 4.05
CA ALA A 52 -4.69 -16.08 5.25
C ALA A 52 -5.80 -16.03 6.33
N ALA A 53 -7.00 -15.57 5.97
CA ALA A 53 -8.16 -15.40 6.84
C ALA A 53 -7.96 -14.44 8.03
N LEU A 54 -7.02 -13.48 7.92
CA LEU A 54 -6.92 -12.40 8.91
C LEU A 54 -8.03 -11.36 8.68
N PRO A 55 -8.62 -10.79 9.74
CA PRO A 55 -9.72 -9.83 9.65
C PRO A 55 -9.20 -8.42 9.35
N VAL A 56 -8.62 -8.21 8.17
CA VAL A 56 -8.19 -6.89 7.69
C VAL A 56 -9.16 -6.37 6.62
N ALA A 57 -9.60 -5.12 6.77
CA ALA A 57 -10.39 -4.44 5.74
C ALA A 57 -9.47 -4.04 4.58
N ALA A 58 -9.82 -4.40 3.35
CA ALA A 58 -9.04 -3.97 2.19
C ALA A 58 -9.07 -2.45 2.04
N GLY A 59 -7.92 -1.90 1.66
CA GLY A 59 -7.68 -0.48 1.47
C GLY A 59 -7.49 0.28 2.78
N SER A 60 -7.64 -0.33 3.96
CA SER A 60 -7.64 0.42 5.22
C SER A 60 -6.29 1.04 5.55
N GLY A 61 -5.18 0.33 5.37
CA GLY A 61 -3.84 0.86 5.53
C GLY A 61 -3.39 1.66 4.31
N VAL A 62 -3.76 1.21 3.11
CA VAL A 62 -3.42 1.90 1.85
C VAL A 62 -4.00 3.31 1.82
N ALA A 63 -5.28 3.50 2.15
CA ALA A 63 -5.93 4.81 2.11
C ALA A 63 -5.28 5.82 3.07
N VAL A 64 -4.90 5.38 4.28
CA VAL A 64 -4.22 6.24 5.24
C VAL A 64 -2.81 6.61 4.76
N ALA A 65 -2.08 5.65 4.16
CA ALA A 65 -0.76 5.91 3.59
C ALA A 65 -0.85 6.85 2.38
N GLU A 66 -1.86 6.70 1.52
CA GLU A 66 -2.12 7.60 0.39
C GLU A 66 -2.35 9.04 0.86
N GLU A 67 -3.18 9.25 1.89
CA GLU A 67 -3.40 10.59 2.45
C GLU A 67 -2.08 11.15 2.98
N HIS A 68 -1.35 10.38 3.79
CA HIS A 68 -0.08 10.83 4.35
C HIS A 68 0.93 11.22 3.26
N PHE A 69 1.09 10.40 2.22
CA PHE A 69 2.01 10.70 1.12
C PHE A 69 1.54 11.90 0.30
N ARG A 70 0.24 12.10 0.10
CA ARG A 70 -0.28 13.29 -0.59
C ARG A 70 -0.06 14.57 0.22
N GLU A 71 -0.27 14.53 1.52
CA GLU A 71 -0.09 15.68 2.41
C GLU A 71 1.38 16.07 2.57
N THR A 72 2.29 15.09 2.50
CA THR A 72 3.73 15.28 2.70
C THR A 72 4.54 15.36 1.41
N ALA A 73 3.92 15.10 0.25
CA ALA A 73 4.57 15.19 -1.04
C ALA A 73 5.10 16.61 -1.29
N THR A 74 6.28 16.70 -1.89
CA THR A 74 6.85 17.96 -2.34
C THR A 74 5.88 18.67 -3.28
N ALA A 75 5.55 19.92 -2.96
CA ALA A 75 4.64 20.72 -3.76
C ALA A 75 5.15 20.86 -5.21
N VAL A 76 4.27 20.58 -6.18
CA VAL A 76 4.57 20.82 -7.59
C VAL A 76 4.39 22.32 -7.86
N THR A 77 5.46 23.01 -8.28
CA THR A 77 5.50 24.47 -8.51
C THR A 77 4.57 24.97 -9.63
N SER A 78 3.84 24.11 -10.32
CA SER A 78 2.87 24.53 -11.34
C SER A 78 1.74 23.52 -11.50
N THR A 79 0.51 23.94 -11.19
CA THR A 79 -0.68 23.21 -11.63
C THR A 79 -1.36 24.01 -12.75
N PRO A 80 -1.40 23.51 -13.99
CA PRO A 80 -2.35 24.00 -14.98
C PRO A 80 -3.76 23.76 -14.43
N LYS A 81 -4.57 24.81 -14.30
CA LYS A 81 -5.98 24.69 -13.94
C LYS A 81 -6.71 23.95 -15.07
N ILE A 82 -6.92 22.65 -14.92
CA ILE A 82 -7.84 21.91 -15.80
C ILE A 82 -9.25 22.42 -15.48
N PRO A 83 -9.99 23.00 -16.45
CA PRO A 83 -11.35 23.45 -16.19
C PRO A 83 -12.22 22.22 -15.91
N VAL A 84 -12.65 22.05 -14.66
CA VAL A 84 -13.69 21.07 -14.31
C VAL A 84 -14.98 21.55 -14.99
N ARG A 85 -15.39 20.89 -16.07
CA ARG A 85 -16.75 21.10 -16.61
C ARG A 85 -17.72 20.66 -15.52
N LYS A 86 -18.43 21.63 -14.94
CA LYS A 86 -19.63 21.34 -14.14
C LYS A 86 -20.56 20.55 -15.04
N GLN A 87 -20.70 19.25 -14.79
CA GLN A 87 -21.75 18.46 -15.41
C GLN A 87 -23.07 19.00 -14.88
N VAL A 88 -23.76 19.77 -15.73
CA VAL A 88 -25.12 20.21 -15.48
C VAL A 88 -25.95 18.94 -15.48
N VAL A 89 -26.27 18.43 -14.29
CA VAL A 89 -27.30 17.41 -14.13
C VAL A 89 -28.63 18.13 -14.36
N ASN A 90 -29.09 18.12 -15.60
CA ASN A 90 -30.46 18.42 -15.99
C ASN A 90 -31.06 17.16 -16.62
N LEU A 91 -31.91 16.49 -15.85
CA LEU A 91 -33.20 15.87 -16.18
C LEU A 91 -33.61 14.99 -14.99
#